data_AF-A0A8H5FBJ7-F1
#
_entry.id   AF-A0A8H5FBJ7-F1
#
_cell.length_a   1.000
_cell.length_b   1.000
_cell.length_c   1.000
_cell.angle_alpha   90.00
_cell.angle_beta   90.00
_cell.angle_gamma   90.00
#
_symmetry.space_group_name_H-M   'P 1'
#
loop_
_entity.id
_entity.type
_entity.pdbx_description
1 polymer ?
#
loop_
_entity_poly.entity_id
_entity_poly.type
_entity_poly.pdbx_seq_one_letter_code
_entity_poly.pdbx_strand_id
1 'polypeptide(L)'
;MPSFQPRTFPPPALQGVPVEYIADQLHSLAPGFWDKQETADCTIIIPFPHAQGKPELPGFSAISTLEPAFSFGTSYENTMPGRRYTQPPLNAVPRISLPLHTDFLAAHSSYLRGLFSGALPLDLMFSSTPPSSTSGIPADRLPRLMPCSPDHPILFLPVPDPSSVHLLLHWMYFGDFTVIQECLHSGTVQWDGIARNAEYLGLSAEMKLFLMDWYNAWLNPDRECISDADTVYDEDEDSDDDEDGYSTASDLDEYHDADDEKAAVRAHILSRPASLQDLRSPSV
;
A
#
# COMPACT_ATOMS: atom_id res chain seq x y z
N MET A 1 -7.90 1.75 -32.64
CA MET A 1 -7.05 2.04 -31.46
C MET A 1 -6.74 0.68 -30.85
N PRO A 2 -5.47 0.24 -30.80
CA PRO A 2 -5.16 -1.02 -30.13
C PRO A 2 -5.56 -0.90 -28.66
N SER A 3 -6.39 -1.81 -28.20
CA SER A 3 -6.76 -1.94 -26.79
C SER A 3 -5.75 -2.82 -26.07
N PHE A 4 -5.51 -2.55 -24.79
CA PHE A 4 -4.80 -3.46 -23.90
C PHE A 4 -5.39 -4.87 -24.00
N GLN A 5 -4.54 -5.89 -24.09
CA GLN A 5 -4.96 -7.28 -24.04
C GLN A 5 -4.78 -7.81 -22.60
N PRO A 6 -5.87 -8.12 -21.88
CA PRO A 6 -5.79 -8.66 -20.54
C PRO A 6 -4.93 -9.92 -20.46
N ARG A 7 -4.07 -9.99 -19.45
CA ARG A 7 -3.25 -11.16 -19.13
C ARG A 7 -3.67 -11.72 -17.79
N THR A 8 -4.16 -12.95 -17.80
CA THR A 8 -4.50 -13.68 -16.59
C THR A 8 -3.24 -14.18 -15.90
N PHE A 9 -3.21 -14.11 -14.57
CA PHE A 9 -2.17 -14.73 -13.76
C PHE A 9 -2.77 -15.81 -12.84
N PRO A 10 -2.17 -17.00 -12.75
CA PRO A 10 -1.00 -17.43 -13.52
C PRO A 10 -1.34 -17.61 -15.02
N PRO A 11 -0.34 -17.54 -15.92
CA PRO A 11 -0.54 -17.86 -17.33
C PRO A 11 -1.16 -19.26 -17.49
N PRO A 12 -1.96 -19.53 -18.54
CA PRO A 12 -2.61 -20.83 -18.74
C PRO A 12 -1.67 -22.03 -18.70
N ALA A 13 -0.41 -21.86 -19.12
CA ALA A 13 0.61 -22.91 -19.07
C ALA A 13 1.02 -23.33 -17.65
N LEU A 14 0.77 -22.48 -16.65
CA LEU A 14 1.05 -22.71 -15.23
C LEU A 14 -0.23 -22.95 -14.43
N GLN A 15 -1.34 -23.25 -15.10
CA GLN A 15 -2.60 -23.54 -14.42
C GLN A 15 -2.45 -24.77 -13.50
N GLY A 16 -2.87 -24.63 -12.24
CA GLY A 16 -2.76 -25.69 -11.23
C GLY A 16 -1.43 -25.72 -10.48
N VAL A 17 -0.46 -24.88 -10.86
CA VAL A 17 0.77 -24.67 -10.08
C VAL A 17 0.47 -23.71 -8.92
N PRO A 18 0.88 -24.02 -7.67
CA PRO A 18 0.73 -23.10 -6.54
C PRO A 18 1.38 -21.74 -6.83
N VAL A 19 0.70 -20.66 -6.44
CA VAL A 19 1.17 -19.29 -6.72
C VAL A 19 2.47 -18.99 -5.97
N GLU A 20 2.62 -19.55 -4.79
CA GLU A 20 3.81 -19.45 -3.94
C GLU A 20 5.02 -20.04 -4.65
N TYR A 21 4.85 -21.20 -5.30
CA TYR A 21 5.90 -21.81 -6.09
C TYR A 21 6.30 -20.94 -7.30
N ILE A 22 5.33 -20.31 -7.96
CA ILE A 22 5.62 -19.39 -9.08
C ILE A 22 6.40 -18.17 -8.57
N ALA A 23 6.00 -17.59 -7.44
CA ALA A 23 6.69 -16.46 -6.81
C ALA A 23 8.15 -16.82 -6.47
N ASP A 24 8.40 -17.98 -5.87
CA ASP A 24 9.76 -18.44 -5.56
C ASP A 24 10.63 -18.59 -6.82
N GLN A 25 10.06 -19.10 -7.91
CA GLN A 25 10.77 -19.18 -9.19
C GLN A 25 11.05 -17.79 -9.76
N LEU A 26 10.10 -16.85 -9.67
CA LEU A 26 10.30 -15.47 -10.11
C LEU A 26 11.43 -14.80 -9.33
N HIS A 27 11.51 -14.98 -8.01
CA HIS A 27 12.60 -14.45 -7.19
C HIS A 27 13.98 -14.91 -7.68
N SER A 28 14.11 -16.19 -8.09
CA SER A 28 15.37 -16.71 -8.63
C SER A 28 15.79 -16.06 -9.95
N LEU A 29 14.82 -15.56 -10.73
CA LEU A 29 15.05 -14.90 -12.01
C LEU A 29 15.27 -13.39 -11.87
N ALA A 30 14.93 -12.80 -10.73
CA ALA A 30 14.95 -11.36 -10.49
C ALA A 30 16.27 -10.66 -10.85
N PRO A 31 17.47 -11.19 -10.53
CA PRO A 31 18.73 -10.55 -10.94
C PRO A 31 18.87 -10.40 -12.47
N GLY A 32 18.18 -11.26 -13.22
CA GLY A 32 18.15 -11.23 -14.68
C GLY A 32 17.18 -10.21 -15.28
N PHE A 33 16.27 -9.63 -14.49
CA PHE A 33 15.21 -8.72 -14.94
C PHE A 33 15.20 -7.37 -14.22
N TRP A 34 15.69 -7.32 -12.97
CA TRP A 34 15.87 -6.08 -12.22
C TRP A 34 16.84 -5.16 -12.97
N ASP A 35 16.53 -3.86 -13.00
CA ASP A 35 17.23 -2.81 -13.76
C ASP A 35 17.26 -2.96 -15.31
N LYS A 36 16.63 -3.99 -15.90
CA LYS A 36 16.54 -4.15 -17.37
C LYS A 36 15.23 -3.60 -17.92
N GLN A 37 15.20 -2.28 -18.15
CA GLN A 37 14.00 -1.62 -18.68
C GLN A 37 13.62 -2.12 -20.07
N GLU A 38 14.58 -2.57 -20.88
CA GLU A 38 14.34 -3.13 -22.22
C GLU A 38 13.53 -4.43 -22.22
N THR A 39 13.48 -5.17 -21.10
CA THR A 39 12.67 -6.38 -20.97
C THR A 39 11.31 -6.14 -20.32
N ALA A 40 11.09 -4.94 -19.78
CA ALA A 40 9.86 -4.57 -19.10
C ALA A 40 8.67 -4.67 -20.06
N ASP A 41 7.58 -5.31 -19.61
CA ASP A 41 6.34 -5.48 -20.35
C ASP A 41 5.17 -4.69 -19.75
N CYS A 42 5.44 -3.83 -18.77
CA CYS A 42 4.49 -2.82 -18.32
C CYS A 42 5.19 -1.57 -17.80
N THR A 43 4.41 -0.50 -17.60
CA THR A 43 4.89 0.72 -16.93
C THR A 43 3.88 1.21 -15.90
N ILE A 44 4.34 1.44 -14.68
CA ILE A 44 3.54 2.05 -13.62
C ILE A 44 3.92 3.53 -13.49
N ILE A 45 2.91 4.40 -13.51
CA ILE A 45 3.02 5.84 -13.30
C ILE A 45 2.41 6.19 -11.95
N ILE A 46 3.23 6.67 -11.02
CA ILE A 46 2.82 7.01 -9.65
C ILE A 46 2.90 8.54 -9.48
N PRO A 47 1.79 9.23 -9.14
CA PRO A 47 1.82 10.64 -8.79
C PRO A 47 2.50 10.86 -7.43
N PHE A 48 3.29 11.92 -7.33
CA PHE A 48 4.03 12.31 -6.12
C PHE A 48 3.62 13.73 -5.68
N PRO A 49 2.44 13.89 -5.03
CA PRO A 49 1.84 15.21 -4.79
C PRO A 49 2.59 16.09 -3.78
N HIS A 50 3.44 15.52 -2.93
CA HIS A 50 4.13 16.25 -1.86
C HIS A 50 5.58 16.64 -2.18
N ALA A 51 6.07 16.36 -3.39
CA ALA A 51 7.43 16.75 -3.78
C ALA A 51 7.46 18.22 -4.23
N GLN A 52 8.00 19.09 -3.39
CA GLN A 52 8.48 20.41 -3.83
C GLN A 52 9.84 20.24 -4.50
N GLY A 53 9.89 19.71 -5.72
CA GLY A 53 11.14 19.49 -6.48
C GLY A 53 11.32 18.06 -6.97
N LYS A 54 12.59 17.62 -7.14
CA LYS A 54 12.91 16.21 -7.42
C LYS A 54 12.58 15.40 -6.16
N PRO A 55 11.65 14.44 -6.20
CA PRO A 55 11.38 13.55 -5.07
C PRO A 55 12.68 12.93 -4.56
N GLU A 56 13.04 13.21 -3.31
CA GLU A 56 14.08 12.45 -2.64
C GLU A 56 13.49 11.08 -2.34
N LEU A 57 14.02 10.06 -3.04
CA LEU A 57 13.70 8.66 -2.77
C LEU A 57 14.97 8.01 -2.20
N PRO A 58 15.32 8.31 -0.94
CA PRO A 58 16.55 7.82 -0.32
C PRO A 58 16.68 6.29 -0.35
N GLY A 59 15.57 5.54 -0.24
CA GLY A 59 15.58 4.09 -0.42
C GLY A 59 15.85 3.65 -1.87
N PHE A 60 15.46 4.43 -2.88
CA PHE A 60 15.65 4.07 -4.30
C PHE A 60 17.13 4.07 -4.69
N SER A 61 17.92 4.97 -4.11
CA SER A 61 19.37 5.03 -4.28
C SER A 61 20.10 3.83 -3.66
N ALA A 62 19.49 3.18 -2.66
CA ALA A 62 20.03 1.99 -2.01
C ALA A 62 19.78 0.71 -2.84
N ILE A 63 18.86 0.75 -3.80
CA ILE A 63 18.27 -0.46 -4.38
C ILE A 63 18.48 -0.55 -5.89
N SER A 64 18.64 0.59 -6.56
CA SER A 64 18.69 0.60 -8.02
C SER A 64 19.53 1.74 -8.58
N THR A 65 20.12 1.44 -9.74
CA THR A 65 20.73 2.42 -10.65
C THR A 65 19.70 3.15 -11.53
N LEU A 66 18.42 2.75 -11.47
CA LEU A 66 17.33 3.34 -12.24
C LEU A 66 17.09 4.78 -11.78
N GLU A 67 17.44 5.74 -12.64
CA GLU A 67 17.01 7.12 -12.43
C GLU A 67 15.50 7.19 -12.67
N PRO A 68 14.67 7.53 -11.66
CA PRO A 68 13.25 7.68 -11.88
C PRO A 68 13.06 8.81 -12.90
N ALA A 69 12.36 8.52 -14.00
CA ALA A 69 12.07 9.54 -14.99
C ALA A 69 11.02 10.51 -14.44
N PHE A 70 11.48 11.60 -13.84
CA PHE A 70 10.61 12.66 -13.33
C PHE A 70 10.11 13.50 -14.50
N SER A 71 8.86 13.26 -14.88
CA SER A 71 8.18 14.11 -15.86
C SER A 71 7.44 15.23 -15.13
N PHE A 72 7.93 16.45 -15.28
CA PHE A 72 7.16 17.65 -14.98
C PHE A 72 6.35 17.98 -16.23
N GLY A 73 5.03 18.00 -16.12
CA GLY A 73 4.17 18.43 -17.22
C GLY A 73 4.37 19.90 -17.53
N THR A 74 5.39 20.24 -18.32
CA THR A 74 5.48 21.56 -18.95
C THR A 74 4.66 21.50 -20.23
N SER A 75 3.39 21.91 -20.15
CA SER A 75 2.65 22.25 -21.37
C SER A 75 3.26 23.52 -21.96
N TYR A 76 4.28 23.36 -22.80
CA TYR A 76 4.71 24.42 -23.71
C TYR A 76 3.68 24.53 -24.83
N GLU A 77 2.75 25.46 -24.67
CA GLU A 77 2.17 26.17 -25.81
C GLU A 77 2.26 27.67 -25.52
N ASN A 78 3.49 28.18 -25.49
CA ASN A 78 3.77 29.60 -25.29
C ASN A 78 3.69 30.33 -26.63
N THR A 79 2.49 30.43 -27.22
CA THR A 79 2.22 31.37 -28.33
C THR A 79 0.77 31.87 -28.32
N MET A 80 0.27 32.46 -27.22
CA MET A 80 -0.88 33.39 -27.33
C MET A 80 -0.95 34.34 -26.12
N PRO A 81 -0.78 35.66 -26.32
CA PRO A 81 -0.99 36.64 -25.27
C PRO A 81 -2.49 36.93 -25.16
N GLY A 82 -3.17 36.31 -24.20
CA GLY A 82 -4.51 36.72 -23.80
C GLY A 82 -5.49 35.58 -23.62
N ARG A 83 -5.41 34.83 -22.52
CA ARG A 83 -6.58 34.16 -21.95
C ARG A 83 -6.59 34.26 -20.42
N ARG A 84 -7.82 34.37 -19.92
CA ARG A 84 -8.23 34.60 -18.55
C ARG A 84 -7.66 33.53 -17.60
N TYR A 85 -7.43 33.93 -16.35
CA TYR A 85 -7.14 33.05 -15.21
C TYR A 85 -8.17 31.92 -15.12
N THR A 86 -7.86 30.75 -15.69
CA THR A 86 -8.66 29.54 -15.52
C THR A 86 -7.75 28.44 -15.02
N GLN A 87 -7.97 28.06 -13.75
CA GLN A 87 -7.56 26.81 -13.09
C GLN A 87 -6.05 26.51 -13.06
N PRO A 88 -5.45 26.29 -11.87
CA PRO A 88 -4.06 25.85 -11.80
C PRO A 88 -3.90 24.52 -12.57
N PRO A 89 -2.83 24.33 -13.34
CA PRO A 89 -2.66 23.13 -14.14
C PRO A 89 -2.56 21.91 -13.20
N LEU A 90 -3.61 21.09 -13.17
CA LEU A 90 -3.67 19.81 -12.46
C LEU A 90 -2.58 18.81 -12.93
N ASN A 91 -1.79 19.18 -13.94
CA ASN A 91 -0.67 18.43 -14.53
C ASN A 91 0.71 18.74 -13.92
N ALA A 92 0.80 19.61 -12.90
CA ALA A 92 2.09 20.00 -12.30
C ALA A 92 2.62 19.01 -11.23
N VAL A 93 1.89 17.94 -10.92
CA VAL A 93 2.30 16.95 -9.90
C VAL A 93 3.45 16.09 -10.44
N PRO A 94 4.63 16.06 -9.78
CA PRO A 94 5.73 15.18 -10.17
C PRO A 94 5.26 13.73 -10.25
N ARG A 95 5.76 12.98 -11.23
CA ARG A 95 5.41 11.57 -11.41
C ARG A 95 6.64 10.71 -11.47
N ILE A 96 6.54 9.52 -10.91
CA ILE A 96 7.52 8.45 -11.02
C ILE A 96 7.02 7.51 -12.11
N SER A 97 7.85 7.21 -13.11
CA SER A 97 7.55 6.21 -14.14
C SER A 97 8.47 5.02 -13.96
N LEU A 98 7.89 3.83 -13.79
CA LEU A 98 8.59 2.60 -13.46
C LEU A 98 8.29 1.53 -14.52
N PRO A 99 9.21 1.26 -15.46
CA PRO A 99 9.12 0.10 -16.34
C PRO A 99 9.38 -1.18 -15.54
N LEU A 100 8.44 -2.11 -15.55
CA LEU A 100 8.40 -3.30 -14.69
C LEU A 100 7.86 -4.50 -15.47
N HIS A 101 7.83 -5.67 -14.81
CA HIS A 101 7.39 -6.94 -15.37
C HIS A 101 6.07 -7.39 -14.73
N THR A 102 5.04 -7.65 -15.54
CA THR A 102 3.69 -7.95 -15.03
C THR A 102 3.65 -9.18 -14.12
N ASP A 103 4.44 -10.21 -14.43
CA ASP A 103 4.39 -11.49 -13.70
C ASP A 103 4.89 -11.35 -12.27
N PHE A 104 5.97 -10.58 -12.06
CA PHE A 104 6.46 -10.24 -10.72
C PHE A 104 5.40 -9.46 -9.92
N LEU A 105 4.75 -8.49 -10.55
CA LEU A 105 3.74 -7.69 -9.86
C LEU A 105 2.48 -8.51 -9.54
N ALA A 106 1.99 -9.27 -10.51
CA ALA A 106 0.76 -10.05 -10.39
C ALA A 106 0.91 -11.25 -9.43
N ALA A 107 2.12 -11.82 -9.31
CA ALA A 107 2.39 -12.89 -8.34
C ALA A 107 2.16 -12.42 -6.90
N HIS A 108 2.56 -11.18 -6.57
CA HIS A 108 2.59 -10.67 -5.21
C HIS A 108 1.46 -9.71 -4.85
N SER A 109 0.76 -9.13 -5.83
CA SER A 109 -0.34 -8.19 -5.62
C SER A 109 -1.64 -8.68 -6.27
N SER A 110 -2.64 -8.97 -5.44
CA SER A 110 -3.99 -9.29 -5.91
C SER A 110 -4.65 -8.13 -6.66
N TYR A 111 -4.38 -6.90 -6.23
CA TYR A 111 -4.88 -5.69 -6.88
C TYR A 111 -4.33 -5.53 -8.31
N LEU A 112 -3.00 -5.60 -8.47
CA LEU A 112 -2.34 -5.48 -9.78
C LEU A 112 -2.71 -6.66 -10.68
N ARG A 113 -2.81 -7.87 -10.13
CA ARG A 113 -3.31 -9.05 -10.84
C ARG A 113 -4.69 -8.80 -11.45
N GLY A 114 -5.62 -8.24 -10.68
CA GLY A 114 -6.96 -7.88 -11.16
C GLY A 114 -6.90 -6.85 -12.29
N LEU A 115 -6.09 -5.80 -12.14
CA LEU A 115 -5.95 -4.74 -13.14
C LEU A 115 -5.37 -5.26 -14.47
N PHE A 116 -4.32 -6.09 -14.42
CA PHE A 116 -3.75 -6.70 -15.62
C PHE A 116 -4.68 -7.75 -16.25
N SER A 117 -5.57 -8.35 -15.46
CA SER A 117 -6.63 -9.23 -15.97
C SER A 117 -7.83 -8.48 -16.55
N GLY A 118 -7.78 -7.14 -16.59
CA GLY A 118 -8.83 -6.30 -17.17
C GLY A 118 -9.99 -5.99 -16.23
N ALA A 119 -9.86 -6.26 -14.93
CA ALA A 119 -10.86 -5.85 -13.95
C ALA A 119 -10.90 -4.31 -13.83
N LEU A 120 -12.09 -3.77 -13.56
CA LEU A 120 -12.22 -2.34 -13.32
C LEU A 120 -11.65 -2.01 -11.93
N PRO A 121 -10.87 -0.92 -11.81
CA PRO A 121 -10.29 -0.48 -10.53
C PRO A 121 -11.32 -0.34 -9.40
N LEU A 122 -12.54 0.11 -9.75
CA LEU A 122 -13.64 0.28 -8.80
C LEU A 122 -14.07 -1.07 -8.21
N ASP A 123 -14.24 -2.10 -9.04
CA ASP A 123 -14.68 -3.42 -8.58
C ASP A 123 -13.68 -4.05 -7.60
N LEU A 124 -12.38 -3.80 -7.83
CA LEU A 124 -11.32 -4.30 -6.95
C LEU A 124 -11.29 -3.60 -5.60
N MET A 125 -11.48 -2.28 -5.56
CA MET A 125 -11.48 -1.50 -4.31
C MET A 125 -12.66 -1.84 -3.39
N PHE A 126 -13.80 -2.27 -3.94
CA PHE A 126 -15.01 -2.56 -3.17
C PHE A 126 -15.18 -4.04 -2.81
N SER A 127 -14.29 -4.91 -3.29
CA SER A 127 -14.35 -6.36 -3.04
C SER A 127 -14.11 -6.75 -1.57
N SER A 128 -13.50 -5.87 -0.76
CA SER A 128 -13.06 -6.20 0.61
C SER A 128 -13.93 -5.60 1.72
N THR A 129 -14.82 -4.65 1.42
CA THR A 129 -15.92 -4.08 2.25
C THR A 129 -16.40 -2.79 1.57
N PRO A 130 -17.71 -2.49 1.53
CA PRO A 130 -18.19 -1.23 0.95
C PRO A 130 -17.88 -0.05 1.90
N PRO A 131 -17.15 1.00 1.48
CA PRO A 131 -17.08 2.23 2.26
C PRO A 131 -18.38 3.01 2.08
N SER A 132 -19.01 3.41 3.19
CA SER A 132 -20.26 4.19 3.23
C SER A 132 -20.15 5.64 2.69
N SER A 133 -19.17 5.97 1.84
CA SER A 133 -19.05 7.31 1.24
C SER A 133 -18.12 7.33 0.02
N THR A 134 -18.67 7.12 -1.18
CA THR A 134 -17.97 7.23 -2.46
C THR A 134 -18.02 8.63 -3.09
N SER A 135 -18.72 9.58 -2.48
CA SER A 135 -18.91 10.93 -3.00
C SER A 135 -17.75 11.86 -2.57
N GLY A 136 -16.57 11.76 -3.18
CA GLY A 136 -15.54 12.77 -2.90
C GLY A 136 -14.14 12.56 -3.45
N ILE A 137 -13.79 11.38 -3.97
CA ILE A 137 -12.44 11.17 -4.53
C ILE A 137 -12.44 11.74 -5.96
N PRO A 138 -11.61 12.77 -6.27
CA PRO A 138 -11.50 13.30 -7.62
C PRO A 138 -11.05 12.19 -8.59
N ALA A 139 -11.59 12.16 -9.81
CA ALA A 139 -11.24 11.17 -10.82
C ALA A 139 -9.73 11.09 -11.12
N ASP A 140 -9.00 12.19 -10.87
CA ASP A 140 -7.54 12.27 -11.00
C ASP A 140 -6.78 11.42 -9.98
N ARG A 141 -7.45 10.86 -8.97
CA ARG A 141 -6.88 10.01 -7.91
C ARG A 141 -7.32 8.55 -8.02
N LEU A 142 -8.00 8.17 -9.09
CA LEU A 142 -8.37 6.78 -9.31
C LEU A 142 -7.33 6.07 -10.18
N PRO A 143 -6.97 4.81 -9.86
CA PRO A 143 -6.15 3.99 -10.72
C PRO A 143 -6.81 3.83 -12.09
N ARG A 144 -6.01 3.87 -13.16
CA ARG A 144 -6.53 3.73 -14.52
C ARG A 144 -5.47 3.24 -15.49
N LEU A 145 -5.91 2.43 -16.45
CA LEU A 145 -5.12 2.11 -17.63
C LEU A 145 -5.06 3.33 -18.54
N MET A 146 -3.83 3.75 -18.88
CA MET A 146 -3.57 4.81 -19.83
C MET A 146 -3.57 4.24 -21.26
N PRO A 147 -3.79 5.06 -22.30
CA PRO A 147 -3.66 4.62 -23.68
C PRO A 147 -2.26 4.03 -23.94
N CYS A 148 -2.20 2.77 -24.39
CA CYS A 148 -0.95 2.00 -24.53
C CYS A 148 -1.02 0.99 -25.68
N SER A 149 0.12 0.40 -26.02
CA SER A 149 0.22 -0.74 -26.94
C SER A 149 -0.40 -1.99 -26.31
N PRO A 150 -0.88 -2.96 -27.12
CA PRO A 150 -1.58 -4.12 -26.59
C PRO A 150 -0.69 -4.98 -25.68
N ASP A 151 0.61 -4.99 -25.94
CA ASP A 151 1.61 -5.80 -25.24
C ASP A 151 2.31 -5.10 -24.07
N HIS A 152 2.04 -3.81 -23.84
CA HIS A 152 2.75 -3.02 -22.82
C HIS A 152 1.79 -2.08 -22.09
N PRO A 153 1.00 -2.57 -21.12
CA PRO A 153 0.10 -1.74 -20.33
C PRO A 153 0.82 -0.62 -19.60
N ILE A 154 0.25 0.58 -19.66
CA ILE A 154 0.67 1.72 -18.85
C ILE A 154 -0.39 1.96 -17.78
N LEU A 155 -0.06 1.75 -16.51
CA LEU A 155 -0.97 1.90 -15.38
C LEU A 155 -0.66 3.20 -14.63
N PHE A 156 -1.66 4.09 -14.53
CA PHE A 156 -1.62 5.17 -13.57
C PHE A 156 -2.09 4.66 -12.21
N LEU A 157 -1.22 4.70 -11.20
CA LEU A 157 -1.43 4.09 -9.89
C LEU A 157 -1.12 5.08 -8.76
N PRO A 158 -2.13 5.84 -8.28
CA PRO A 158 -2.02 6.66 -7.08
C PRO A 158 -1.97 5.79 -5.83
N VAL A 159 -0.78 5.67 -5.23
CA VAL A 159 -0.57 4.92 -3.98
C VAL A 159 -0.66 5.83 -2.74
N PRO A 160 -1.04 5.30 -1.56
CA PRO A 160 -1.11 6.05 -0.31
C PRO A 160 0.18 6.77 0.08
N ASP A 161 1.33 6.12 -0.10
CA ASP A 161 2.65 6.69 0.18
C ASP A 161 3.62 6.43 -0.98
N PRO A 162 3.75 7.37 -1.93
CA PRO A 162 4.66 7.23 -3.06
C PRO A 162 6.14 7.13 -2.68
N SER A 163 6.52 7.55 -1.47
CA SER A 163 7.92 7.55 -1.03
C SER A 163 8.44 6.14 -0.73
N SER A 164 7.57 5.21 -0.33
CA SER A 164 7.95 3.86 0.12
C SER A 164 7.60 2.74 -0.86
N VAL A 165 6.76 2.99 -1.86
CA VAL A 165 6.26 1.97 -2.81
C VAL A 165 7.36 1.19 -3.53
N HIS A 166 8.50 1.83 -3.79
CA HIS A 166 9.63 1.20 -4.48
C HIS A 166 10.26 0.05 -3.67
N LEU A 167 10.19 0.10 -2.34
CA LEU A 167 10.64 -0.97 -1.47
C LEU A 167 9.77 -2.21 -1.63
N LEU A 168 8.45 -2.01 -1.77
CA LEU A 168 7.51 -3.09 -2.03
C LEU A 168 7.77 -3.70 -3.41
N LEU A 169 8.03 -2.88 -4.42
CA LEU A 169 8.38 -3.37 -5.76
C LEU A 169 9.68 -4.18 -5.74
N HIS A 170 10.70 -3.73 -5.00
CA HIS A 170 11.92 -4.51 -4.83
C HIS A 170 11.65 -5.86 -4.15
N TRP A 171 10.88 -5.87 -3.07
CA TRP A 171 10.48 -7.11 -2.41
C TRP A 171 9.70 -8.04 -3.35
N MET A 172 8.80 -7.53 -4.20
CA MET A 172 8.11 -8.36 -5.21
C MET A 172 9.07 -9.01 -6.21
N TYR A 173 10.26 -8.44 -6.42
CA TYR A 173 11.29 -9.03 -7.27
C TYR A 173 12.15 -10.01 -6.51
N PHE A 174 12.66 -9.66 -5.33
CA PHE A 174 13.71 -10.45 -4.68
C PHE A 174 13.21 -11.34 -3.54
N GLY A 175 11.99 -11.12 -3.03
CA GLY A 175 11.46 -11.80 -1.86
C GLY A 175 12.19 -11.44 -0.56
N ASP A 176 13.04 -10.41 -0.59
CA ASP A 176 13.90 -10.06 0.54
C ASP A 176 13.40 -8.80 1.27
N PHE A 177 13.37 -8.89 2.59
CA PHE A 177 12.96 -7.83 3.51
C PHE A 177 14.12 -6.98 4.05
N THR A 178 15.38 -7.39 3.84
CA THR A 178 16.57 -6.69 4.37
C THR A 178 16.55 -5.19 4.09
N VAL A 179 16.31 -4.82 2.84
CA VAL A 179 16.24 -3.43 2.37
C VAL A 179 15.10 -2.65 3.05
N ILE A 180 13.92 -3.27 3.19
CA ILE A 180 12.79 -2.64 3.87
C ILE A 180 13.15 -2.40 5.34
N GLN A 181 13.73 -3.41 5.99
CA GLN A 181 14.12 -3.35 7.39
C GLN A 181 15.19 -2.26 7.63
N GLU A 182 16.22 -2.16 6.78
CA GLU A 182 17.22 -1.10 6.86
C GLU A 182 16.60 0.30 6.71
N CYS A 183 15.67 0.47 5.76
CA CYS A 183 14.97 1.74 5.54
C CYS A 183 14.08 2.11 6.74
N LEU A 184 13.45 1.12 7.38
CA LEU A 184 12.66 1.32 8.59
C LEU A 184 13.55 1.69 9.79
N HIS A 185 14.66 0.98 10.00
CA HIS A 185 15.61 1.27 11.08
C HIS A 185 16.24 2.67 10.97
N SER A 186 16.61 3.07 9.75
CA SER A 186 17.20 4.39 9.48
C SER A 186 16.17 5.52 9.52
N GLY A 187 14.88 5.21 9.64
CA GLY A 187 13.80 6.21 9.62
C GLY A 187 13.58 6.87 8.26
N THR A 188 14.20 6.33 7.22
CA THR A 188 14.12 6.81 5.83
C THR A 188 12.70 6.72 5.28
N VAL A 189 11.96 5.70 5.72
CA VAL A 189 10.55 5.50 5.42
C VAL A 189 9.78 5.24 6.71
N GLN A 190 8.50 5.55 6.71
CA GLN A 190 7.61 5.29 7.85
C GLN A 190 6.91 3.95 7.67
N TRP A 191 6.83 3.16 8.75
CA TRP A 191 6.13 1.87 8.75
C TRP A 191 4.69 1.99 8.23
N ASP A 192 3.97 3.02 8.70
CA ASP A 192 2.59 3.29 8.30
C ASP A 192 2.42 3.50 6.79
N GLY A 193 3.42 4.10 6.13
CA GLY A 193 3.42 4.28 4.68
C GLY A 193 3.51 2.96 3.92
N ILE A 194 4.41 2.07 4.37
CA ILE A 194 4.55 0.72 3.80
C ILE A 194 3.28 -0.10 4.05
N ALA A 195 2.75 -0.08 5.27
CA ALA A 195 1.55 -0.82 5.65
C ALA A 195 0.33 -0.40 4.81
N ARG A 196 0.08 0.91 4.67
CA ARG A 196 -1.01 1.41 3.82
C ARG A 196 -0.84 1.04 2.36
N ASN A 197 0.38 1.09 1.83
CA ASN A 197 0.65 0.63 0.47
C ASN A 197 0.43 -0.88 0.32
N ALA A 198 0.85 -1.68 1.29
CA ALA A 198 0.71 -3.14 1.26
C ALA A 198 -0.76 -3.58 1.32
N GLU A 199 -1.56 -2.91 2.14
CA GLU A 199 -3.01 -3.09 2.17
C GLU A 199 -3.65 -2.66 0.85
N TYR A 200 -3.32 -1.46 0.36
CA TYR A 200 -3.85 -0.91 -0.87
C TYR A 200 -3.58 -1.79 -2.11
N LEU A 201 -2.36 -2.33 -2.22
CA LEU A 201 -1.98 -3.23 -3.31
C LEU A 201 -2.48 -4.67 -3.09
N GLY A 202 -3.09 -4.98 -1.94
CA GLY A 202 -3.50 -6.33 -1.60
C GLY A 202 -2.35 -7.33 -1.68
N LEU A 203 -1.24 -7.01 -1.00
CA LEU A 203 -0.04 -7.86 -0.98
C LEU A 203 -0.26 -9.17 -0.21
N SER A 204 0.61 -10.15 -0.49
CA SER A 204 0.56 -11.48 0.12
C SER A 204 0.66 -11.43 1.66
N ALA A 205 0.25 -12.51 2.30
CA ALA A 205 0.28 -12.65 3.75
C ALA A 205 1.70 -12.49 4.32
N GLU A 206 2.72 -12.91 3.58
CA GLU A 206 4.12 -12.82 3.99
C GLU A 206 4.55 -11.38 4.31
N MET A 207 4.25 -10.44 3.41
CA MET A 207 4.51 -9.00 3.65
C MET A 207 3.75 -8.49 4.89
N LYS A 208 2.50 -8.93 5.08
CA LYS A 208 1.69 -8.50 6.22
C LYS A 208 2.24 -9.05 7.54
N LEU A 209 2.69 -10.30 7.56
CA LEU A 209 3.32 -10.93 8.72
C LEU A 209 4.62 -10.18 9.08
N PHE A 210 5.49 -9.94 8.11
CA PHE A 210 6.70 -9.14 8.31
C PHE A 210 6.40 -7.77 8.95
N LEU A 211 5.42 -7.04 8.41
CA LEU A 211 5.05 -5.73 8.95
C LEU A 211 4.43 -5.81 10.35
N MET A 212 3.67 -6.87 10.64
CA MET A 212 3.09 -7.11 11.97
C MET A 212 4.18 -7.40 13.00
N ASP A 213 5.12 -8.28 12.67
CA ASP A 213 6.24 -8.64 13.54
C ASP A 213 7.11 -7.42 13.82
N TRP A 214 7.39 -6.62 12.79
CA TRP A 214 8.11 -5.35 12.93
C TRP A 214 7.39 -4.36 13.84
N TYR A 215 6.07 -4.23 13.70
CA TYR A 215 5.26 -3.35 14.53
C TYR A 215 5.32 -3.76 16.00
N ASN A 216 5.17 -5.05 16.30
CA ASN A 216 5.21 -5.56 17.67
C ASN A 216 6.59 -5.33 18.31
N ALA A 217 7.67 -5.63 17.58
CA ALA A 217 9.02 -5.51 18.11
C ALA A 217 9.47 -4.06 18.41
N TRP A 218 8.98 -3.07 17.66
CA TRP A 218 9.53 -1.69 17.73
C TRP A 218 8.52 -0.59 18.06
N LEU A 219 7.25 -0.78 17.75
CA LEU A 219 6.19 0.22 17.96
C LEU A 219 5.24 -0.16 19.09
N ASN A 220 5.24 -1.43 19.53
CA ASN A 220 4.41 -1.91 20.63
C ASN A 220 5.18 -2.84 21.60
N PRO A 221 6.30 -2.39 22.18
CA PRO A 221 7.14 -3.23 23.06
C PRO A 221 6.41 -3.67 24.34
N ASP A 222 5.36 -2.94 24.75
CA ASP A 222 4.60 -3.24 25.96
C ASP A 222 3.69 -4.47 25.84
N ARG A 223 3.53 -5.04 24.63
CA ARG A 223 2.71 -6.24 24.40
C ARG A 223 3.43 -7.57 24.67
N GLU A 224 4.76 -7.58 24.76
CA GLU A 224 5.55 -8.82 24.90
C GLU A 224 5.75 -9.31 26.36
N CYS A 225 5.00 -8.77 27.33
CA CYS A 225 5.18 -9.12 28.76
C CYS A 225 4.09 -10.00 29.40
N ILE A 226 3.26 -10.73 28.65
CA ILE A 226 2.21 -11.59 29.26
C ILE A 226 2.17 -13.02 28.70
N SER A 227 3.32 -13.64 28.44
CA SER A 227 3.32 -15.06 28.01
C SER A 227 4.37 -15.94 28.67
N ASP A 228 4.83 -15.63 29.89
CA ASP A 228 5.65 -16.55 30.69
C ASP A 228 5.57 -16.21 32.19
N ALA A 229 4.35 -16.16 32.73
CA ALA A 229 4.14 -16.24 34.16
C ALA A 229 3.52 -17.61 34.47
N ASP A 230 4.39 -18.54 34.87
CA ASP A 230 4.14 -19.71 35.70
C ASP A 230 2.72 -19.75 36.32
N THR A 231 1.79 -20.44 35.68
CA THR A 231 0.68 -21.12 36.38
C THR A 231 1.07 -22.58 36.54
N VAL A 232 1.97 -22.78 37.51
CA VAL A 232 2.16 -24.03 38.24
C VAL A 232 0.79 -24.56 38.66
N TYR A 233 0.49 -25.79 38.25
CA TYR A 233 -0.43 -26.75 38.85
C TYR A 233 -1.53 -26.22 39.78
N ASP A 234 -2.79 -26.34 39.36
CA ASP A 234 -3.79 -26.91 40.25
C ASP A 234 -4.73 -27.80 39.43
N GLU A 235 -4.73 -29.06 39.83
CA GLU A 235 -5.61 -30.14 39.42
C GLU A 235 -7.02 -29.90 39.97
N ASP A 236 -8.01 -30.55 39.34
CA ASP A 236 -9.33 -30.90 39.88
C ASP A 236 -10.41 -29.80 39.93
N GLU A 237 -11.43 -29.92 39.06
CA GLU A 237 -12.76 -30.41 39.49
C GLU A 237 -13.72 -30.50 38.30
N ASP A 238 -14.17 -31.73 38.05
CA ASP A 238 -15.30 -32.08 37.20
C ASP A 238 -16.58 -31.38 37.69
N SER A 239 -17.29 -30.69 36.80
CA SER A 239 -18.70 -30.37 37.02
C SER A 239 -19.46 -30.54 35.72
N ASP A 240 -19.92 -31.78 35.53
CA ASP A 240 -21.08 -32.11 34.71
C ASP A 240 -22.29 -31.33 35.27
N ASP A 241 -22.89 -30.46 34.47
CA ASP A 241 -24.30 -30.10 34.68
C ASP A 241 -25.00 -30.03 33.32
N ASP A 242 -25.77 -31.08 33.08
CA ASP A 242 -26.77 -31.23 32.03
C ASP A 242 -27.97 -30.28 32.27
N GLU A 243 -28.93 -30.33 31.33
CA GLU A 243 -30.29 -29.75 31.37
C GLU A 243 -30.45 -28.43 30.57
N ASP A 244 -30.80 -28.50 29.28
CA ASP A 244 -32.13 -28.74 28.66
C ASP A 244 -32.97 -27.45 28.47
N GLY A 245 -33.82 -27.43 27.44
CA GLY A 245 -34.79 -26.33 27.26
C GLY A 245 -35.03 -25.88 25.82
N TYR A 246 -35.99 -26.54 25.17
CA TYR A 246 -36.47 -26.28 23.82
C TYR A 246 -37.25 -24.93 23.68
N SER A 247 -37.12 -24.33 22.48
CA SER A 247 -38.04 -23.46 21.71
C SER A 247 -38.84 -22.32 22.36
N THR A 248 -38.87 -21.17 21.67
CA THR A 248 -40.05 -20.69 20.92
C THR A 248 -39.79 -19.29 20.34
N ALA A 249 -40.15 -19.12 19.07
CA ALA A 249 -40.27 -17.83 18.42
C ALA A 249 -41.39 -16.99 19.06
N SER A 250 -41.14 -15.71 19.32
CA SER A 250 -42.22 -14.71 19.28
C SER A 250 -41.71 -13.38 18.75
N ASP A 251 -42.40 -12.92 17.70
CA ASP A 251 -42.61 -11.51 17.40
C ASP A 251 -42.90 -10.70 18.67
N LEU A 252 -42.34 -9.50 18.76
CA LEU A 252 -43.10 -8.30 19.13
C LEU A 252 -42.24 -7.04 18.92
N ASP A 253 -42.77 -6.15 18.08
CA ASP A 253 -42.39 -4.76 17.94
C ASP A 253 -42.56 -4.02 19.27
N GLU A 254 -41.55 -3.27 19.74
CA GLU A 254 -41.82 -2.16 20.66
C GLU A 254 -40.77 -1.03 20.52
N TYR A 255 -41.32 0.17 20.35
CA TYR A 255 -40.67 1.45 20.11
C TYR A 255 -39.71 1.86 21.23
N HIS A 256 -38.67 2.66 20.90
CA HIS A 256 -38.40 3.90 21.64
C HIS A 256 -37.44 4.80 20.83
N ASP A 257 -38.04 5.77 20.17
CA ASP A 257 -37.37 6.98 19.69
C ASP A 257 -37.21 7.91 20.91
N ALA A 258 -35.97 8.26 21.22
CA ALA A 258 -35.64 9.26 22.23
C ALA A 258 -34.42 10.03 21.76
N ASP A 259 -34.70 11.17 21.14
CA ASP A 259 -33.81 12.32 21.12
C ASP A 259 -33.27 12.58 22.54
N ASP A 260 -31.95 12.60 22.71
CA ASP A 260 -31.36 13.47 23.73
C ASP A 260 -30.03 14.07 23.24
N GLU A 261 -30.14 15.34 22.91
CA GLU A 261 -29.06 16.25 22.57
C GLU A 261 -28.48 16.78 23.88
N LYS A 262 -27.28 16.35 24.29
CA LYS A 262 -26.47 17.16 25.22
C LYS A 262 -24.97 16.95 25.16
N ALA A 263 -24.32 18.02 24.70
CA ALA A 263 -22.90 18.29 24.85
C ALA A 263 -22.45 18.27 26.32
N ALA A 264 -21.23 17.78 26.57
CA ALA A 264 -20.15 18.55 27.21
C ALA A 264 -18.91 17.70 27.54
N VAL A 265 -17.77 18.15 27.00
CA VAL A 265 -16.52 18.39 27.74
C VAL A 265 -15.88 17.21 28.48
N ARG A 266 -14.78 16.70 27.91
CA ARG A 266 -13.52 16.59 28.66
C ARG A 266 -12.31 16.51 27.74
N ALA A 267 -11.63 17.65 27.64
CA ALA A 267 -10.24 17.72 27.25
C ALA A 267 -9.41 16.99 28.32
N HIS A 268 -8.58 16.03 27.90
CA HIS A 268 -7.40 15.65 28.67
C HIS A 268 -6.18 15.74 27.76
N ILE A 269 -5.43 16.79 28.05
CA ILE A 269 -4.07 17.09 27.60
C ILE A 269 -3.16 16.00 28.16
N LEU A 270 -2.46 15.28 27.28
CA LEU A 270 -1.23 14.57 27.65
C LEU A 270 -0.08 15.14 26.82
N SER A 271 0.58 16.08 27.49
CA SER A 271 1.93 16.59 27.32
C SER A 271 2.91 15.55 26.79
N ARG A 272 3.40 15.76 25.57
CA ARG A 272 4.57 15.10 24.99
C ARG A 272 5.82 15.91 25.39
N PRO A 273 6.87 15.31 25.97
CA PRO A 273 8.14 16.00 26.13
C PRO A 273 8.98 15.80 24.86
N ALA A 274 9.36 16.92 24.24
CA ALA A 274 10.44 16.97 23.26
C ALA A 274 11.33 18.14 23.64
N SER A 275 12.59 17.87 23.98
CA SER A 275 13.76 18.66 23.55
C SER A 275 15.02 18.16 24.26
N LEU A 276 15.83 17.42 23.52
CA LEU A 276 17.27 17.31 23.73
C LEU A 276 17.89 17.78 22.40
N GLN A 277 18.17 19.07 22.31
CA GLN A 277 19.05 19.62 21.29
C GLN A 277 20.16 20.39 22.00
N ASP A 278 21.33 19.78 21.93
CA ASP A 278 22.60 20.24 22.40
C ASP A 278 23.36 20.72 21.14
N LEU A 279 23.56 22.04 20.98
CA LEU A 279 24.45 22.59 19.97
C LEU A 279 25.18 23.83 20.49
N ARG A 280 26.49 23.64 20.64
CA ARG A 280 27.62 24.59 20.73
C ARG A 280 27.38 25.96 20.07
N SER A 281 27.93 27.01 20.69
CA SER A 281 29.22 27.65 20.30
C SER A 281 29.61 28.79 21.26
N PRO A 282 30.91 28.96 21.61
CA PRO A 282 31.39 30.16 22.27
C PRO A 282 31.90 31.20 21.25
N SER A 283 31.69 32.47 21.58
CA SER A 283 32.28 33.63 20.91
C SER A 283 33.09 34.44 21.92
N VAL A 284 34.23 34.94 21.43
CA VAL A 284 35.25 35.84 22.03
C VAL A 284 36.39 35.13 22.76
#